data_AF-A0A3D4WXV4-F1
#
_entry.id   AF-A0A3D4WXV4-F1
#
_cell.length_a   1.000
_cell.length_b   1.000
_cell.length_c   1.000
_cell.angle_alpha   90.00
_cell.angle_beta   90.00
_cell.angle_gamma   90.00
#
_symmetry.space_group_name_H-M   'P 1'
#
loop_
_entity.id
_entity.type
_entity.pdbx_description
1 polymer ?
#
loop_
_entity_poly.entity_id
_entity_poly.type
_entity_poly.pdbx_seq_one_letter_code
_entity_poly.pdbx_strand_id
1 'polypeptide(L)'
;QRVKMMGMPADIAWRVVAAEAPGKLELAGDGPMGIKAINRFMIEPSDEGSNITFEMEFNGPALNGPMAAMAEKNAGVAAEASLAKFKALLG
;
A
#
# COMPACT_ATOMS: atom_id res chain seq x y z
N GLN A 1 1.36 10.22 -4.13
CA GLN A 1 2.59 9.39 -4.02
C GLN A 1 3.07 9.08 -5.41
N ARG A 2 4.37 9.27 -5.71
CA ARG A 2 4.95 8.81 -6.97
C ARG A 2 5.17 7.30 -6.90
N VAL A 3 4.53 6.58 -7.80
CA VAL A 3 4.70 5.15 -8.01
C VAL A 3 5.22 4.93 -9.43
N LYS A 4 6.02 3.89 -9.61
CA LYS A 4 6.41 3.44 -10.96
C LYS A 4 5.40 2.40 -11.40
N MET A 5 4.59 2.76 -12.38
CA MET A 5 3.65 1.86 -13.03
C MET A 5 4.18 1.63 -14.43
N MET A 6 4.54 0.38 -14.77
CA MET A 6 5.08 0.04 -16.10
C MET A 6 6.29 0.87 -16.55
N GLY A 7 7.12 1.33 -15.62
CA GLY A 7 8.31 2.14 -15.91
C GLY A 7 8.05 3.65 -16.11
N MET A 8 6.79 4.10 -16.15
CA MET A 8 6.42 5.51 -16.25
C MET A 8 6.05 6.08 -14.86
N PRO A 9 6.44 7.32 -14.52
CA PRO A 9 6.03 7.94 -13.25
C PRO A 9 4.52 8.13 -13.25
N ALA A 10 3.85 7.52 -12.28
CA ALA A 10 2.43 7.72 -12.02
C ALA A 10 2.25 8.35 -10.65
N ASP A 11 1.34 9.31 -10.54
CA ASP A 11 0.90 9.84 -9.26
C ASP A 11 -0.39 9.14 -8.85
N ILE A 12 -0.41 8.61 -7.63
CA ILE A 12 -1.65 8.24 -6.95
C ILE A 12 -2.04 9.37 -6.01
N ALA A 13 -3.26 9.88 -6.19
CA ALA A 13 -3.90 10.82 -5.28
C ALA A 13 -4.55 10.01 -4.14
N TRP A 14 -4.04 10.18 -2.92
CA TRP A 14 -4.52 9.45 -1.75
C TRP A 14 -5.50 10.29 -0.93
N ARG A 15 -6.49 9.62 -0.35
CA ARG A 15 -7.48 10.18 0.58
C ARG A 15 -7.57 9.27 1.79
N VAL A 16 -7.65 9.86 2.99
CA VAL A 16 -7.94 9.10 4.22
C VAL A 16 -9.41 8.67 4.18
N VAL A 17 -9.65 7.37 4.39
CA VAL A 17 -11.00 6.78 4.47
C VAL A 17 -11.34 6.42 5.91
N ALA A 18 -10.38 5.89 6.66
CA ALA A 18 -10.51 5.64 8.10
C ALA A 18 -9.19 5.95 8.80
N ALA A 19 -9.27 6.54 9.99
CA ALA A 19 -8.13 6.78 10.87
C ALA A 19 -8.61 6.60 12.32
N GLU A 20 -8.41 5.39 12.85
CA GLU A 20 -8.88 4.98 14.16
C GLU A 20 -7.65 4.62 15.00
N ALA A 21 -7.21 5.58 15.82
CA ALA A 21 -6.01 5.39 16.61
C ALA A 21 -6.26 4.43 17.79
N PRO A 22 -5.27 3.58 18.15
CA PRO A 22 -3.98 3.35 17.48
C PRO A 22 -4.02 2.25 16.39
N GLY A 23 -5.19 1.63 16.16
CA GLY A 23 -5.28 0.31 15.54
C GLY A 23 -5.49 0.25 14.04
N LYS A 24 -5.95 1.34 13.39
CA LYS A 24 -6.31 1.27 11.97
C LYS A 24 -6.09 2.57 11.20
N LEU A 25 -5.53 2.44 10.00
CA LEU A 25 -5.48 3.49 8.98
C LEU A 25 -5.87 2.89 7.64
N GLU A 26 -6.81 3.52 6.94
CA GLU A 26 -7.19 3.13 5.59
C GLU A 26 -7.13 4.33 4.65
N LEU A 27 -6.46 4.13 3.51
CA LEU A 27 -6.28 5.13 2.46
C LEU A 27 -6.84 4.58 1.15
N ALA A 28 -7.65 5.39 0.46
CA ALA A 28 -8.05 5.11 -0.91
C ALA A 28 -7.24 5.98 -1.87
N GLY A 29 -6.80 5.39 -2.97
CA GLY A 29 -5.95 5.99 -3.97
C GLY A 29 -6.60 5.99 -5.33
N ASP A 30 -6.59 7.14 -6.00
CA ASP A 30 -6.98 7.28 -7.40
C ASP A 30 -5.72 7.39 -8.26
N GLY A 31 -5.50 6.39 -9.10
CA GLY A 31 -4.35 6.29 -10.02
C GLY A 31 -4.74 6.47 -11.48
N PRO A 32 -3.76 6.50 -12.40
CA PRO A 32 -4.00 6.67 -13.82
C PRO A 32 -4.74 5.49 -14.44
N MET A 33 -5.35 5.71 -15.61
CA MET A 33 -6.06 4.68 -16.39
C MET A 33 -7.18 3.98 -15.60
N GLY A 34 -7.82 4.70 -14.67
CA GLY A 34 -8.94 4.18 -13.88
C GLY A 34 -8.53 3.22 -12.77
N ILE A 35 -7.24 3.15 -12.43
CA ILE A 35 -6.77 2.31 -11.33
C ILE A 35 -7.20 2.92 -9.99
N LYS A 36 -7.74 2.07 -9.13
CA LYS A 36 -8.06 2.36 -7.73
C LYS A 36 -7.15 1.52 -6.85
N ALA A 37 -6.68 2.10 -5.77
CA ALA A 37 -5.87 1.42 -4.77
C ALA A 37 -6.49 1.60 -3.38
N ILE A 38 -6.36 0.59 -2.53
CA ILE A 38 -6.65 0.70 -1.10
C ILE A 38 -5.42 0.24 -0.35
N ASN A 39 -4.97 1.03 0.61
CA ASN A 39 -3.94 0.65 1.58
C ASN A 39 -4.60 0.60 2.95
N ARG A 40 -4.54 -0.56 3.60
CA ARG A 40 -5.09 -0.77 4.94
C ARG A 40 -4.00 -1.24 5.89
N PHE A 41 -3.81 -0.48 6.95
CA PHE A 41 -2.91 -0.80 8.05
C PHE A 41 -3.77 -1.20 9.25
N MET A 42 -3.53 -2.40 9.76
CA MET A 42 -4.08 -2.88 11.03
C MET A 42 -2.92 -3.08 11.98
N ILE A 43 -3.03 -2.48 13.16
CA ILE A 43 -1.96 -2.39 14.15
C ILE A 43 -2.48 -3.01 15.44
N GLU A 44 -1.86 -4.10 15.84
CA GLU A 44 -2.21 -4.83 17.05
C GLU A 44 -1.04 -4.79 18.02
N PRO A 45 -1.28 -4.65 19.34
CA PRO A 45 -0.22 -4.76 20.32
C PRO A 45 0.39 -6.17 20.29
N SER A 46 1.68 -6.26 20.56
CA SER A 46 2.39 -7.52 20.79
C SER A 46 3.26 -7.42 22.04
N ASP A 47 3.73 -8.56 22.56
CA ASP A 47 4.52 -8.61 23.80
C ASP A 47 5.76 -7.70 23.77
N GLU A 48 6.36 -7.54 22.59
CA GLU A 48 7.54 -6.69 22.36
C GLU A 48 7.27 -5.60 21.30
N GLY A 49 6.08 -4.99 21.30
CA GLY A 49 5.76 -3.82 20.48
C GLY A 49 4.42 -3.92 19.76
N SER A 50 4.45 -4.01 18.43
CA SER A 50 3.23 -4.09 17.63
C SER A 50 3.40 -5.00 16.42
N ASN A 51 2.33 -5.71 16.10
CA ASN A 51 2.17 -6.41 14.84
C ASN A 51 1.44 -5.48 13.87
N ILE A 52 2.01 -5.28 12.69
CA ILE A 52 1.40 -4.47 11.63
C ILE A 52 1.05 -5.39 10.47
N THR A 53 -0.24 -5.47 10.15
CA THR A 53 -0.72 -6.05 8.91
C THR A 53 -0.93 -4.92 7.92
N PHE A 54 -0.23 -4.99 6.78
CA PHE A 54 -0.38 -4.02 5.69
C PHE A 54 -0.99 -4.73 4.46
N GLU A 55 -2.25 -4.47 4.22
CA GLU A 55 -2.98 -4.94 3.04
C GLU A 55 -2.98 -3.88 1.95
N MET A 56 -2.83 -4.34 0.71
CA MET A 56 -2.95 -3.51 -0.49
C MET A 56 -3.92 -4.17 -1.46
N GLU A 57 -4.92 -3.41 -1.90
CA GLU A 57 -5.86 -3.86 -2.93
C GLU A 57 -5.70 -2.96 -4.16
N PHE A 58 -5.67 -3.55 -5.34
CA PHE A 58 -5.62 -2.83 -6.61
C PHE A 58 -6.77 -3.28 -7.51
N ASN A 59 -7.50 -2.32 -8.07
CA ASN A 59 -8.59 -2.59 -8.99
C ASN A 59 -8.55 -1.62 -10.18
N GLY A 60 -9.14 -2.00 -11.30
CA GLY A 60 -9.27 -1.15 -12.48
C GLY A 60 -9.11 -1.92 -13.79
N PRO A 61 -9.62 -1.36 -14.90
CA PRO A 61 -9.65 -2.02 -16.20
C PRO A 61 -8.25 -2.31 -16.76
N ALA A 62 -7.25 -1.53 -16.36
CA ALA A 62 -5.86 -1.68 -16.78
C ALA A 62 -5.10 -2.82 -16.04
N LEU A 63 -5.70 -3.43 -15.01
CA LEU A 63 -5.10 -4.51 -14.23
C LEU A 63 -5.66 -5.86 -14.68
N ASN A 64 -5.26 -6.32 -15.87
CA ASN A 64 -5.70 -7.61 -16.41
C ASN A 64 -4.55 -8.61 -16.54
N GLY A 65 -4.83 -9.88 -16.23
CA GLY A 65 -3.92 -11.01 -16.43
C GLY A 65 -2.49 -10.74 -15.92
N PRO A 66 -1.45 -10.83 -16.78
CA PRO A 66 -0.05 -10.65 -16.38
C PRO A 66 0.26 -9.30 -15.72
N MET A 67 -0.46 -8.25 -16.09
CA MET A 67 -0.25 -6.90 -15.55
C MET A 67 -0.63 -6.80 -14.07
N ALA A 68 -1.75 -7.42 -13.70
CA ALA A 68 -2.21 -7.46 -12.32
C ALA A 68 -1.19 -8.18 -11.43
N ALA A 69 -0.74 -9.36 -11.86
CA ALA A 69 0.25 -10.15 -11.14
C ALA A 69 1.59 -9.40 -10.98
N MET A 70 2.04 -8.67 -12.01
CA MET A 70 3.25 -7.87 -11.93
C MET A 70 3.09 -6.67 -10.98
N ALA A 71 1.93 -6.01 -10.98
CA ALA A 71 1.64 -4.91 -10.08
C ALA A 71 1.63 -5.39 -8.62
N GLU A 72 0.97 -6.50 -8.33
CA GLU A 72 0.92 -7.12 -7.00
C GLU A 72 2.31 -7.46 -6.48
N LYS A 73 3.12 -8.16 -7.30
CA LYS A 73 4.50 -8.51 -6.93
C LYS A 73 5.34 -7.27 -6.62
N ASN A 74 5.29 -6.26 -7.48
CA ASN A 74 6.09 -5.06 -7.29
C ASN A 74 5.63 -4.24 -6.07
N ALA A 75 4.32 -4.17 -5.83
CA ALA A 75 3.75 -3.52 -4.66
C ALA A 75 4.18 -4.22 -3.37
N GLY A 76 4.10 -5.56 -3.32
CA GLY A 76 4.55 -6.37 -2.18
C GLY A 76 6.01 -6.13 -1.83
N VAL A 77 6.92 -6.23 -2.81
CA VAL A 77 8.35 -5.97 -2.60
C VAL A 77 8.60 -4.54 -2.09
N ALA A 78 7.91 -3.56 -2.64
CA ALA A 78 8.04 -2.17 -2.21
C ALA A 78 7.51 -1.94 -0.78
N ALA A 79 6.41 -2.59 -0.42
CA ALA A 79 5.81 -2.51 0.91
C ALA A 79 6.70 -3.14 1.98
N GLU A 80 7.24 -4.34 1.72
CA GLU A 80 8.20 -5.00 2.60
C GLU A 80 9.44 -4.13 2.82
N ALA A 81 10.02 -3.59 1.74
CA ALA A 81 11.16 -2.69 1.83
C ALA A 81 10.84 -1.41 2.60
N SER A 82 9.62 -0.89 2.50
CA SER A 82 9.17 0.30 3.24
C SER A 82 9.01 -0.01 4.73
N LEU A 83 8.39 -1.13 5.09
CA LEU A 83 8.20 -1.57 6.48
C LEU A 83 9.54 -1.90 7.14
N ALA A 84 10.48 -2.52 6.41
CA ALA A 84 11.84 -2.77 6.92
C ALA A 84 12.57 -1.47 7.25
N LYS A 85 12.48 -0.45 6.39
CA LYS A 85 13.05 0.89 6.66
C LYS A 85 12.35 1.57 7.83
N PHE A 86 11.03 1.46 7.92
CA PHE A 86 10.27 2.00 9.04
C PHE A 86 10.71 1.39 10.37
N LYS A 87 10.86 0.05 10.41
CA LYS A 87 11.39 -0.65 11.59
C LYS A 87 12.76 -0.13 12.00
N ALA A 88 13.68 0.07 11.06
CA ALA A 88 15.01 0.61 11.34
C ALA A 88 15.03 2.04 11.90
N LEU A 89 13.94 2.82 11.74
CA LEU A 89 13.80 4.14 12.35
C LEU A 89 13.36 4.10 13.82
N LEU A 90 12.82 2.96 14.28
CA LEU A 90 12.32 2.79 15.65
C LEU A 90 13.41 2.33 16.64
N GLY A 91 14.62 2.01 16.15
CA GLY A 91 15.73 1.45 16.93
C GLY A 91 15.80 -0.06 16.84
#